data_AF-A0A973MHK9-F1
#
_entry.id   AF-A0A973MHK9-F1
#
_cell.length_a   1.000
_cell.length_b   1.000
_cell.length_c   1.000
_cell.angle_alpha   90.00
_cell.angle_beta   90.00
_cell.angle_gamma   90.00
#
_symmetry.space_group_name_H-M   'P 1'
#
loop_
_entity.id
_entity.type
_entity.pdbx_description
1 polymer ?
#
loop_
_entity_poly.entity_id
_entity_poly.type
_entity_poly.pdbx_seq_one_letter_code
_entity_poly.pdbx_strand_id
1 'polypeptide(L)'
;MRTLIRAGVVVAASSAALLLSSVAHAATDIYTVPLHQAKDLPLTATSWTGGKEKSCAGVPADRDGWHFVLPGNSTDFVKLTVDFKEGGKQVIEAFGPPSDKHAYVSSAPGDELLSASAEVKGGEVEWFNLSHTCPASEGSSTPSGGSSTPSDNSSTPSDNSSTPSGNSSTPSDDDTASPAATASESSAAAPTSSPSAPGGDLAETGNGAPVGALSAVAGVLVAAGGFLVVRRRKAAQRG
;
A
#
# COMPACT_ATOMS: atom_id res chain seq x y z
N MET A 1 -9.65 -54.91 -77.16
CA MET A 1 -10.40 -54.94 -75.87
C MET A 1 -9.37 -54.65 -74.78
N ARG A 2 -9.37 -53.62 -73.94
CA ARG A 2 -10.30 -52.60 -73.43
C ARG A 2 -9.43 -51.36 -73.11
N THR A 3 -9.75 -50.19 -73.68
CA THR A 3 -10.44 -49.04 -73.05
C THR A 3 -9.54 -48.11 -72.21
N LEU A 4 -9.59 -46.84 -72.63
CA LEU A 4 -9.00 -45.61 -72.09
C LEU A 4 -9.50 -45.27 -70.67
N ILE A 5 -8.81 -44.36 -69.95
CA ILE A 5 -9.29 -43.01 -69.54
C ILE A 5 -8.40 -42.40 -68.42
N ARG A 6 -8.06 -41.11 -68.62
CA ARG A 6 -7.45 -40.16 -67.69
C ARG A 6 -8.42 -39.72 -66.58
N ALA A 7 -7.92 -39.44 -65.38
CA ALA A 7 -8.33 -38.37 -64.45
C ALA A 7 -7.41 -38.49 -63.22
N GLY A 8 -6.66 -37.49 -62.74
CA GLY A 8 -7.06 -36.12 -62.48
C GLY A 8 -7.74 -36.06 -61.11
N VAL A 9 -7.30 -35.15 -60.23
CA VAL A 9 -7.87 -34.69 -58.92
C VAL A 9 -6.93 -35.00 -57.75
N VAL A 10 -6.62 -34.12 -56.78
CA VAL A 10 -6.75 -32.67 -56.55
C VAL A 10 -5.74 -32.39 -55.43
N VAL A 11 -5.11 -31.21 -55.45
CA VAL A 11 -4.32 -30.66 -54.33
C VAL A 11 -5.25 -30.38 -53.15
N ALA A 12 -4.97 -30.93 -51.97
CA ALA A 12 -5.51 -30.45 -50.71
C ALA A 12 -4.36 -30.24 -49.72
N ALA A 13 -3.64 -29.12 -49.91
CA ALA A 13 -2.73 -28.57 -48.92
C ALA A 13 -3.56 -28.20 -47.68
N SER A 14 -3.59 -29.10 -46.69
CA SER A 14 -4.22 -28.85 -45.40
C SER A 14 -3.18 -28.23 -44.48
N SER A 15 -2.84 -26.97 -44.76
CA SER A 15 -2.04 -26.12 -43.87
C SER A 15 -2.86 -25.80 -42.62
N ALA A 16 -2.94 -26.73 -41.68
CA ALA A 16 -3.42 -26.45 -40.33
C ALA A 16 -2.23 -25.98 -39.48
N ALA A 17 -1.57 -24.90 -39.90
CA ALA A 17 -0.83 -24.06 -38.98
C ALA A 17 -1.87 -23.31 -38.16
N LEU A 18 -2.38 -23.94 -37.11
CA LEU A 18 -3.07 -23.23 -36.05
C LEU A 18 -2.06 -22.22 -35.52
N LEU A 19 -2.25 -20.98 -35.95
CA LEU A 19 -1.79 -19.79 -35.30
C LEU A 19 -2.23 -19.91 -33.84
N LEU A 20 -1.38 -20.53 -33.03
CA LEU A 20 -1.15 -20.04 -31.68
C LEU A 20 -0.57 -18.65 -31.89
N SER A 21 -1.45 -17.70 -32.24
CA SER A 21 -1.30 -16.31 -31.89
C SER A 21 -1.14 -16.39 -30.38
N SER A 22 0.10 -16.53 -29.94
CA SER A 22 0.52 -16.03 -28.65
C SER A 22 -0.04 -14.62 -28.64
N VAL A 23 -1.17 -14.45 -27.95
CA VAL A 23 -1.55 -13.15 -27.45
C VAL A 23 -0.35 -12.79 -26.59
N ALA A 24 0.60 -12.11 -27.22
CA ALA A 24 1.50 -11.23 -26.54
C ALA A 24 0.57 -10.23 -25.89
N HIS A 25 0.03 -10.61 -24.74
CA HIS A 25 -0.16 -9.68 -23.66
C HIS A 25 1.17 -8.98 -23.65
N ALA A 26 1.17 -7.69 -24.00
CA ALA A 26 2.26 -6.82 -23.59
C ALA A 26 2.32 -7.04 -22.08
N ALA A 27 3.16 -7.98 -21.66
CA ALA A 27 3.55 -8.12 -20.28
C ALA A 27 4.21 -6.79 -20.03
N THR A 28 3.47 -5.87 -19.44
CA THR A 28 4.04 -4.72 -18.79
C THR A 28 4.90 -5.35 -17.71
N ASP A 29 6.17 -5.60 -18.03
CA ASP A 29 7.06 -6.38 -17.18
C ASP A 29 7.04 -5.70 -15.81
N ILE A 30 6.48 -6.39 -14.83
CA ILE A 30 6.52 -5.97 -13.44
C ILE A 30 7.86 -6.45 -12.92
N TYR A 31 8.67 -5.52 -12.42
CA TYR A 31 9.97 -5.83 -11.83
C TYR A 31 10.12 -5.15 -10.49
N THR A 32 11.02 -5.70 -9.66
CA THR A 32 11.27 -5.20 -8.32
C THR A 32 12.46 -4.25 -8.32
N VAL A 33 12.30 -3.10 -7.67
CA VAL A 33 13.34 -2.10 -7.48
C VAL A 33 13.57 -1.81 -5.99
N PRO A 34 14.82 -1.62 -5.56
CA PRO A 34 15.15 -1.25 -4.20
C PRO A 34 14.98 0.25 -3.93
N LEU A 35 14.94 0.61 -2.65
CA LEU A 35 15.11 1.98 -2.20
C LEU A 35 16.54 2.46 -2.44
N HIS A 36 16.70 3.63 -3.05
CA HIS A 36 18.02 4.22 -3.33
C HIS A 36 18.81 4.52 -2.05
N GLN A 37 18.12 4.95 -1.00
CA GLN A 37 18.66 5.26 0.32
C GLN A 37 18.85 4.01 1.21
N ALA A 38 18.83 2.80 0.65
CA ALA A 38 18.91 1.58 1.45
C ALA A 38 20.18 1.49 2.33
N LYS A 39 21.27 2.16 1.93
CA LYS A 39 22.52 2.24 2.70
C LYS A 39 22.41 3.09 3.99
N ASP A 40 21.40 3.95 4.07
CA ASP A 40 21.16 4.85 5.20
C ASP A 40 20.21 4.23 6.23
N LEU A 41 19.74 3.00 5.98
CA LEU A 41 18.88 2.23 6.88
C LEU A 41 19.72 1.55 8.00
N PRO A 42 19.16 1.38 9.21
CA PRO A 42 17.82 1.79 9.63
C PRO A 42 17.72 3.30 9.84
N LEU A 43 16.55 3.89 9.55
CA LEU A 43 16.34 5.34 9.68
C LEU A 43 14.97 5.68 10.29
N THR A 44 14.94 6.75 11.08
CA THR A 44 13.70 7.34 11.61
C THR A 44 13.30 8.56 10.80
N ALA A 45 12.04 8.98 10.88
CA ALA A 45 11.57 10.16 10.16
C ALA A 45 12.34 11.43 10.55
N THR A 46 12.78 11.51 11.82
CA THR A 46 13.56 12.63 12.36
C THR A 46 15.04 12.55 11.99
N SER A 47 15.62 11.36 11.84
CA SER A 47 17.04 11.20 11.48
C SER A 47 17.31 11.36 9.97
N TRP A 48 16.27 11.33 9.13
CA TRP A 48 16.41 11.59 7.70
C TRP A 48 17.01 12.98 7.43
N THR A 49 18.04 13.04 6.60
CA THR A 49 18.79 14.30 6.30
C THR A 49 18.39 14.95 4.98
N GLY A 50 17.53 14.30 4.19
CA GLY A 50 16.95 14.88 2.98
C GLY A 50 15.79 15.84 3.29
N GLY A 51 14.73 15.80 2.47
CA GLY A 51 13.55 16.65 2.68
C GLY A 51 12.81 16.32 3.98
N LYS A 52 12.45 17.33 4.75
CA LYS A 52 11.50 17.22 5.87
C LYS A 52 10.34 18.17 5.62
N GLU A 53 9.13 17.66 5.71
CA GLU A 53 7.91 18.44 5.55
C GLU A 53 7.05 18.38 6.80
N LYS A 54 6.17 19.38 6.97
CA LYS A 54 5.26 19.42 8.13
C LYS A 54 4.14 18.39 8.04
N SER A 55 3.80 17.96 6.83
CA SER A 55 2.65 17.10 6.56
C SER A 55 2.89 16.26 5.31
N CYS A 56 2.57 14.98 5.40
CA CYS A 56 2.58 14.05 4.28
C CYS A 56 1.13 13.77 3.88
N ALA A 57 0.84 13.63 2.59
CA ALA A 57 -0.53 13.44 2.12
C ALA A 57 -1.14 12.16 2.73
N GLY A 58 -2.32 12.28 3.34
CA GLY A 58 -3.03 11.16 3.97
C GLY A 58 -2.40 10.63 5.28
N VAL A 59 -1.33 11.25 5.79
CA VAL A 59 -0.70 10.86 7.06
C VAL A 59 -1.17 11.80 8.17
N PRO A 60 -1.72 11.27 9.28
CA PRO A 60 -2.14 12.10 10.41
C PRO A 60 -0.92 12.63 11.18
N ALA A 61 -1.09 13.80 11.82
CA ALA A 61 0.02 14.54 12.46
C ALA A 61 0.64 13.86 13.70
N ASP A 62 -0.05 12.86 14.25
CA ASP A 62 0.39 12.04 15.37
C ASP A 62 1.25 10.84 14.95
N ARG A 63 1.56 10.71 13.65
CA ARG A 63 2.36 9.63 13.06
C ARG A 63 3.49 10.17 12.20
N ASP A 64 4.51 9.33 12.03
CA ASP A 64 5.58 9.60 11.10
C ASP A 64 5.12 9.28 9.68
N GLY A 65 5.28 10.25 8.77
CA GLY A 65 4.97 10.13 7.36
C GLY A 65 6.20 9.91 6.48
N TRP A 66 6.02 9.07 5.47
CA TRP A 66 7.06 8.66 4.54
C TRP A 66 6.56 8.84 3.11
N HIS A 67 7.28 9.63 2.31
CA HIS A 67 6.90 9.87 0.92
C HIS A 67 7.95 9.30 -0.03
N PHE A 68 7.57 8.26 -0.77
CA PHE A 68 8.40 7.59 -1.76
C PHE A 68 8.00 7.99 -3.18
N VAL A 69 8.99 8.17 -4.04
CA VAL A 69 8.79 8.61 -5.42
C VAL A 69 9.61 7.81 -6.43
N LEU A 70 9.00 7.48 -7.57
CA LEU A 70 9.71 6.90 -8.71
C LEU A 70 10.39 7.99 -9.56
N PRO A 71 11.63 7.78 -10.02
CA PRO A 71 12.24 8.66 -11.02
C PRO A 71 11.57 8.51 -12.40
N GLY A 72 11.86 9.43 -13.32
CA GLY A 72 11.31 9.39 -14.68
C GLY A 72 9.82 9.70 -14.77
N ASN A 73 9.18 9.41 -15.91
CA ASN A 73 7.76 9.69 -16.18
C ASN A 73 7.01 8.52 -16.84
N SER A 74 7.64 7.34 -16.91
CA SER A 74 7.15 6.18 -17.67
C SER A 74 6.95 4.94 -16.80
N THR A 75 7.06 5.08 -15.48
CA THR A 75 7.07 3.99 -14.51
C THR A 75 6.16 4.33 -13.36
N ASP A 76 5.30 3.39 -12.99
CA ASP A 76 4.32 3.53 -11.92
C ASP A 76 4.54 2.48 -10.84
N PHE A 77 4.20 2.81 -9.59
CA PHE A 77 4.16 1.81 -8.54
C PHE A 77 3.02 0.82 -8.79
N VAL A 78 3.28 -0.45 -8.47
CA VAL A 78 2.27 -1.53 -8.43
C VAL A 78 2.08 -2.01 -7.01
N LYS A 79 3.18 -2.16 -6.27
CA LYS A 79 3.17 -2.56 -4.87
C LYS A 79 4.40 -1.99 -4.19
N LEU A 80 4.22 -1.32 -3.06
CA LEU A 80 5.33 -0.92 -2.19
C LEU A 80 5.29 -1.79 -0.94
N THR A 81 6.42 -2.41 -0.60
CA THR A 81 6.60 -3.14 0.65
C THR A 81 7.61 -2.37 1.50
N VAL A 82 7.21 -1.97 2.70
CA VAL A 82 8.10 -1.37 3.69
C VAL A 82 8.13 -2.24 4.94
N ASP A 83 9.25 -2.23 5.64
CA ASP A 83 9.40 -2.94 6.91
C ASP A 83 9.86 -1.97 7.97
N PHE A 84 9.06 -1.82 9.01
CA PHE A 84 9.40 -1.01 10.17
C PHE A 84 9.73 -1.90 11.36
N LYS A 85 10.57 -1.40 12.26
CA LYS A 85 11.02 -2.15 13.43
C LYS A 85 9.89 -2.52 14.37
N GLU A 86 9.04 -1.56 14.71
CA GLU A 86 7.88 -1.76 15.59
C GLU A 86 6.61 -2.03 14.78
N GLY A 87 6.43 -1.32 13.66
CA GLY A 87 5.27 -1.46 12.79
C GLY A 87 5.26 -2.71 11.90
N GLY A 88 6.38 -3.45 11.82
CA GLY A 88 6.55 -4.62 10.97
C GLY A 88 6.39 -4.32 9.48
N LYS A 89 6.12 -5.38 8.72
CA LYS A 89 5.97 -5.30 7.26
C LYS A 89 4.59 -4.76 6.86
N GLN A 90 4.59 -3.67 6.09
CA GLN A 90 3.41 -3.08 5.47
C GLN A 90 3.48 -3.22 3.95
N VAL A 91 2.34 -3.53 3.33
CA VAL A 91 2.18 -3.64 1.88
C VAL A 91 1.17 -2.59 1.42
N ILE A 92 1.58 -1.76 0.46
CA ILE A 92 0.84 -0.61 -0.03
C ILE A 92 0.56 -0.82 -1.51
N GLU A 93 -0.72 -0.75 -1.88
CA GLU A 93 -1.22 -0.91 -3.26
C GLU A 93 -2.04 0.31 -3.72
N ALA A 94 -2.16 1.32 -2.86
CA ALA A 94 -2.80 2.60 -3.16
C ALA A 94 -1.73 3.70 -3.30
N PHE A 95 -1.74 4.40 -4.43
CA PHE A 95 -0.72 5.39 -4.79
C PHE A 95 -1.36 6.72 -5.20
N GLY A 96 -0.55 7.78 -5.20
CA GLY A 96 -0.97 9.15 -5.47
C GLY A 96 -1.69 9.84 -4.31
N PRO A 97 -2.17 11.07 -4.51
CA PRO A 97 -1.96 11.96 -5.68
C PRO A 97 -0.52 12.52 -5.76
N PRO A 98 -0.08 13.14 -6.88
CA PRO A 98 -0.79 13.44 -8.15
C PRO A 98 -0.80 12.30 -9.18
N SER A 99 -0.06 11.22 -8.95
CA SER A 99 0.01 10.06 -9.85
C SER A 99 0.44 8.83 -9.07
N ASP A 100 0.38 7.66 -9.71
CA ASP A 100 0.84 6.38 -9.16
C ASP A 100 2.36 6.30 -8.95
N LYS A 101 3.07 7.42 -9.14
CA LYS A 101 4.51 7.58 -8.88
C LYS A 101 4.81 8.02 -7.46
N HIS A 102 3.78 8.30 -6.66
CA HIS A 102 3.88 8.76 -5.28
C HIS A 102 3.27 7.71 -4.36
N ALA A 103 4.03 7.29 -3.36
CA ALA A 103 3.54 6.38 -2.33
C ALA A 103 3.72 7.04 -0.96
N TYR A 104 2.64 7.06 -0.18
CA TYR A 104 2.63 7.60 1.17
C TYR A 104 2.43 6.47 2.17
N VAL A 105 3.29 6.41 3.18
CA VAL A 105 3.22 5.41 4.24
C VAL A 105 3.28 6.09 5.60
N SER A 106 2.69 5.45 6.62
CA SER A 106 2.73 5.94 7.99
C SER A 106 3.27 4.88 8.95
N SER A 107 4.08 5.29 9.91
CA SER A 107 4.57 4.45 11.01
C SER A 107 4.19 5.06 12.36
N ALA A 108 4.51 4.36 13.45
CA ALA A 108 4.45 4.99 14.77
C ALA A 108 5.54 6.10 14.87
N PRO A 109 5.36 7.11 15.74
CA PRO A 109 6.38 8.11 16.00
C PRO A 109 7.71 7.49 16.46
N GLY A 110 8.81 7.83 15.78
CA GLY A 110 10.14 7.35 16.10
C GLY A 110 10.44 5.93 15.64
N ASP A 111 9.55 5.30 14.89
CA ASP A 111 9.78 3.96 14.34
C ASP A 111 10.89 3.99 13.29
N GLU A 112 11.65 2.90 13.21
CA GLU A 112 12.78 2.75 12.31
C GLU A 112 12.34 2.03 11.04
N LEU A 113 12.48 2.68 9.89
CA LEU A 113 12.38 2.01 8.59
C LEU A 113 13.62 1.12 8.42
N LEU A 114 13.38 -0.19 8.28
CA LEU A 114 14.42 -1.22 8.14
C LEU A 114 14.67 -1.61 6.69
N SER A 115 13.63 -1.60 5.86
CA SER A 115 13.74 -1.90 4.42
C SER A 115 12.56 -1.33 3.64
N ALA A 116 12.78 -1.05 2.35
CA ALA A 116 11.72 -0.74 1.41
C ALA A 116 12.06 -1.28 0.02
N SER A 117 11.10 -1.93 -0.62
CA SER A 117 11.18 -2.42 -2.00
C SER A 117 9.85 -2.20 -2.71
N ALA A 118 9.90 -1.99 -4.02
CA ALA A 118 8.70 -1.77 -4.81
C ALA A 118 8.66 -2.67 -6.03
N GLU A 119 7.48 -3.19 -6.36
CA GLU A 119 7.14 -3.67 -7.68
C GLU A 119 6.63 -2.51 -8.51
N VAL A 120 7.17 -2.36 -9.70
CA VAL A 120 6.87 -1.25 -10.61
C VAL A 120 6.54 -1.80 -11.99
N LYS A 121 5.79 -1.02 -12.77
CA LYS A 121 5.44 -1.33 -14.15
C LYS A 121 5.81 -0.18 -15.07
N GLY A 122 6.20 -0.52 -16.30
CA GLY A 122 6.54 0.46 -17.33
C GLY A 122 7.94 1.07 -17.13
N GLY A 123 8.54 1.51 -18.23
CA GLY A 123 9.91 2.03 -18.25
C GLY A 123 10.93 1.06 -17.63
N GLU A 124 12.14 1.57 -17.39
CA GLU A 124 13.20 0.87 -16.68
C GLU A 124 13.82 1.84 -15.68
N VAL A 125 13.72 1.54 -14.39
CA VAL A 125 14.33 2.31 -13.30
C VAL A 125 15.09 1.36 -12.39
N GLU A 126 16.24 1.78 -11.89
CA GLU A 126 17.08 0.93 -11.05
C GLU A 126 16.71 1.03 -9.56
N TRP A 127 15.99 2.09 -9.16
CA TRP A 127 15.58 2.35 -7.78
C TRP A 127 14.44 3.38 -7.71
N PHE A 128 13.85 3.51 -6.52
CA PHE A 128 12.98 4.62 -6.15
C PHE A 128 13.58 5.41 -4.98
N ASN A 129 13.08 6.61 -4.71
CA ASN A 129 13.64 7.51 -3.72
C ASN A 129 12.69 7.73 -2.54
N LEU A 130 13.24 7.83 -1.34
CA LEU A 130 12.60 8.54 -0.24
C LEU A 130 12.76 10.04 -0.48
N SER A 131 11.67 10.73 -0.80
CA SER A 131 11.69 12.16 -1.14
C SER A 131 11.75 13.03 0.11
N HIS A 132 10.80 12.84 1.02
CA HIS A 132 10.77 13.54 2.29
C HIS A 132 10.13 12.67 3.38
N THR A 133 10.36 13.07 4.62
CA THR A 133 9.69 12.53 5.80
C THR A 133 8.88 13.62 6.49
N CYS A 134 7.85 13.23 7.21
CA CYS A 134 7.02 14.12 8.03
C CYS A 134 6.98 13.57 9.45
N PRO A 135 7.93 13.97 10.31
CA PRO A 135 7.91 13.53 11.70
C PRO A 135 6.59 13.90 12.39
N ALA A 136 6.12 13.03 13.26
CA ALA A 136 4.97 13.32 14.12
C ALA A 136 5.22 14.61 14.92
N SER A 137 4.17 15.41 15.10
CA SER A 137 4.26 16.63 15.91
C SER A 137 4.57 16.29 17.37
N GLU A 138 5.43 17.09 17.99
CA GLU A 138 5.87 16.89 19.38
C GLU A 138 4.65 16.86 20.32
N GLY A 139 4.48 15.72 21.00
CA GLY A 139 3.30 15.39 21.82
C GLY A 139 2.81 13.94 21.63
N SER A 140 3.18 13.28 20.53
CA SER A 140 2.81 11.87 20.25
C SER A 140 3.94 10.86 20.54
N SER A 141 5.17 11.32 20.77
CA SER A 141 6.32 10.49 21.09
C SER A 141 6.36 10.11 22.57
N THR A 142 5.63 9.05 22.95
CA THR A 142 6.04 8.24 24.12
C THR A 142 6.68 6.96 23.62
N PRO A 143 7.99 6.94 23.32
CA PRO A 143 8.70 5.67 23.23
C PRO A 143 8.78 5.09 24.64
N SER A 144 8.17 3.92 24.87
CA SER A 144 8.46 3.09 26.05
C SER A 144 9.87 2.50 25.90
N GLY A 145 10.89 3.36 25.97
CA GLY A 145 12.27 2.99 26.17
C GLY A 145 12.57 3.04 27.67
N GLY A 146 12.39 1.91 28.35
CA GLY A 146 12.86 1.74 29.72
C GLY A 146 14.37 1.91 29.78
N SER A 147 14.83 3.05 30.26
CA SER A 147 16.20 3.25 30.74
C SER A 147 16.12 3.50 32.25
N SER A 148 16.33 2.43 33.01
CA SER A 148 16.47 2.45 34.46
C SER A 148 17.66 3.31 34.84
N THR A 149 17.39 4.51 35.35
CA THR A 149 18.35 5.33 36.10
C THR A 149 18.79 4.55 37.35
N PRO A 150 20.10 4.33 37.59
CA PRO A 150 20.56 3.92 38.91
C PRO A 150 20.32 5.09 39.87
N SER A 151 19.52 4.84 40.90
CA SER A 151 19.34 5.75 42.03
C SER A 151 20.67 5.84 42.78
N ASP A 152 21.35 6.97 42.69
CA ASP A 152 22.34 7.34 43.69
C ASP A 152 21.65 8.09 44.83
N ASN A 153 21.73 7.41 45.96
CA ASN A 153 21.20 7.72 47.26
C ASN A 153 22.09 8.77 47.93
N SER A 154 21.58 9.94 48.30
CA SER A 154 22.18 10.73 49.38
C SER A 154 21.17 11.63 50.07
N SER A 155 20.75 11.12 51.23
CA SER A 155 20.12 11.73 52.39
C SER A 155 20.53 13.19 52.69
N THR A 156 19.59 14.02 53.16
CA THR A 156 19.55 14.47 54.58
C THR A 156 18.31 15.36 54.88
N PRO A 157 17.89 15.42 56.15
CA PRO A 157 16.51 15.75 56.57
C PRO A 157 16.36 17.15 57.18
N SER A 158 15.12 17.64 57.30
CA SER A 158 14.57 18.16 58.57
C SER A 158 13.09 18.53 58.46
N ASP A 159 12.38 18.05 59.47
CA ASP A 159 11.08 18.38 60.06
C ASP A 159 10.54 19.81 59.83
N ASN A 160 9.21 19.99 59.71
CA ASN A 160 8.35 20.10 60.89
C ASN A 160 6.86 20.23 60.53
N SER A 161 6.05 19.66 61.43
CA SER A 161 4.60 19.56 61.48
C SER A 161 3.87 20.90 61.61
N SER A 162 2.66 21.03 61.04
CA SER A 162 1.42 21.52 61.70
C SER A 162 0.21 21.61 60.73
N THR A 163 -0.82 20.78 60.96
CA THR A 163 -2.25 20.90 60.58
C THR A 163 -2.95 22.10 61.28
N PRO A 164 -4.25 22.50 61.08
CA PRO A 164 -5.39 21.84 60.40
C PRO A 164 -6.39 22.74 59.58
N SER A 165 -7.37 22.07 58.95
CA SER A 165 -8.77 22.40 58.55
C SER A 165 -9.28 23.84 58.32
N GLY A 166 -10.05 24.01 57.22
CA GLY A 166 -10.93 25.17 57.00
C GLY A 166 -12.04 24.96 55.94
N ASN A 167 -13.22 24.58 56.43
CA ASN A 167 -14.61 24.63 55.94
C ASN A 167 -15.03 24.99 54.49
N SER A 168 -16.05 24.21 54.09
CA SER A 168 -17.11 24.43 53.09
C SER A 168 -17.96 25.69 53.32
N SER A 169 -18.34 26.39 52.22
CA SER A 169 -19.72 26.83 51.93
C SER A 169 -19.85 27.61 50.59
N THR A 170 -20.65 27.06 49.67
CA THR A 170 -21.49 27.74 48.64
C THR A 170 -22.48 28.74 49.27
N PRO A 171 -23.14 29.73 48.59
CA PRO A 171 -23.92 29.58 47.34
C PRO A 171 -24.05 30.83 46.38
N SER A 172 -24.78 30.60 45.26
CA SER A 172 -25.66 31.40 44.35
C SER A 172 -25.47 32.92 44.15
N ASP A 173 -25.82 33.60 43.05
CA ASP A 173 -26.98 33.60 42.12
C ASP A 173 -26.52 34.19 40.76
N ASP A 174 -26.96 33.71 39.58
CA ASP A 174 -28.18 34.07 38.82
C ASP A 174 -28.17 35.50 38.23
N ASP A 175 -28.15 35.61 36.89
CA ASP A 175 -28.84 36.66 36.13
C ASP A 175 -28.80 36.37 34.60
N THR A 176 -29.80 35.64 34.14
CA THR A 176 -30.74 35.98 33.07
C THR A 176 -30.39 37.15 32.12
N ALA A 177 -30.28 36.86 30.81
CA ALA A 177 -30.99 37.61 29.75
C ALA A 177 -30.91 36.92 28.36
N SER A 178 -32.05 36.41 27.93
CA SER A 178 -32.51 36.21 26.53
C SER A 178 -33.79 37.08 26.39
N PRO A 179 -34.43 37.32 25.22
CA PRO A 179 -34.10 37.07 23.80
C PRO A 179 -34.30 38.34 22.93
N ALA A 180 -34.09 38.27 21.60
CA ALA A 180 -35.02 38.83 20.60
C ALA A 180 -34.60 38.50 19.15
N ALA A 181 -35.61 38.09 18.38
CA ALA A 181 -35.59 37.75 16.96
C ALA A 181 -35.99 38.95 16.07
N THR A 182 -35.68 38.87 14.76
CA THR A 182 -36.52 39.30 13.60
C THR A 182 -35.75 38.96 12.30
N ALA A 183 -36.20 38.00 11.47
CA ALA A 183 -37.13 38.14 10.32
C ALA A 183 -36.50 38.92 9.15
N SER A 184 -36.13 38.30 8.01
CA SER A 184 -36.93 37.78 6.88
C SER A 184 -36.79 38.70 5.67
N GLU A 185 -36.26 38.20 4.55
CA GLU A 185 -36.81 38.52 3.23
C GLU A 185 -36.69 37.31 2.29
N SER A 186 -37.73 37.19 1.47
CA SER A 186 -38.13 36.08 0.61
C SER A 186 -38.04 36.54 -0.84
N SER A 187 -37.62 35.67 -1.76
CA SER A 187 -38.21 35.57 -3.10
C SER A 187 -37.76 34.30 -3.82
N ALA A 188 -38.71 33.71 -4.55
CA ALA A 188 -38.79 32.34 -5.00
C ALA A 188 -38.35 32.12 -6.46
N ALA A 189 -37.99 30.88 -6.81
CA ALA A 189 -38.60 30.09 -7.91
C ALA A 189 -38.03 28.65 -7.97
N ALA A 190 -38.94 27.67 -8.13
CA ALA A 190 -38.70 26.24 -8.42
C ALA A 190 -38.91 25.98 -9.95
N PRO A 191 -38.96 24.74 -10.53
CA PRO A 191 -38.88 23.38 -9.94
C PRO A 191 -38.18 22.27 -10.80
N THR A 192 -38.24 21.02 -10.28
CA THR A 192 -38.13 19.67 -10.93
C THR A 192 -36.70 19.14 -11.16
N SER A 193 -36.33 17.87 -10.88
CA SER A 193 -37.08 16.60 -10.87
C SER A 193 -36.40 15.56 -9.93
N SER A 194 -37.20 14.66 -9.36
CA SER A 194 -36.78 13.43 -8.65
C SER A 194 -36.19 12.38 -9.62
N PRO A 195 -35.34 11.41 -9.18
CA PRO A 195 -35.91 10.15 -8.67
C PRO A 195 -35.17 9.53 -7.46
N SER A 196 -35.88 8.61 -6.81
CA SER A 196 -35.57 7.84 -5.59
C SER A 196 -34.44 6.81 -5.68
N ALA A 197 -33.74 6.61 -4.54
CA ALA A 197 -33.23 5.37 -3.89
C ALA A 197 -32.47 4.30 -4.72
N PRO A 198 -31.40 3.65 -4.20
CA PRO A 198 -31.45 2.92 -2.92
C PRO A 198 -30.19 2.99 -2.03
N GLY A 199 -30.41 2.76 -0.73
CA GLY A 199 -29.36 2.35 0.20
C GLY A 199 -28.76 1.03 -0.26
N GLY A 200 -27.45 1.05 -0.50
CA GLY A 200 -26.63 -0.10 -0.82
C GLY A 200 -25.72 -0.42 0.35
N ASP A 201 -26.16 -1.37 1.16
CA ASP A 201 -25.29 -2.29 1.89
C ASP A 201 -24.52 -3.09 0.83
N LEU A 202 -23.21 -2.86 0.72
CA LEU A 202 -22.31 -3.62 -0.14
C LEU A 202 -21.25 -4.30 0.71
N ALA A 203 -21.63 -5.52 1.11
CA ALA A 203 -20.87 -6.75 1.07
C ALA A 203 -19.40 -6.68 1.50
N GLU A 204 -19.19 -7.13 2.75
CA GLU A 204 -18.17 -8.10 3.14
C GLU A 204 -17.73 -9.01 1.97
N THR A 205 -16.69 -8.61 1.23
CA THR A 205 -16.06 -9.48 0.23
C THR A 205 -15.13 -10.44 0.94
N GLY A 206 -15.73 -11.53 1.41
CA GLY A 206 -15.00 -12.75 1.71
C GLY A 206 -14.22 -13.21 0.48
N ASN A 207 -12.91 -13.43 0.63
CA ASN A 207 -12.19 -14.39 -0.20
C ASN A 207 -10.99 -14.99 0.55
N GLY A 208 -11.30 -15.77 1.59
CA GLY A 208 -10.40 -16.77 2.15
C GLY A 208 -10.28 -18.01 1.24
N ALA A 209 -9.84 -17.83 0.00
CA ALA A 209 -9.49 -18.95 -0.88
C ALA A 209 -8.02 -19.34 -0.64
N PRO A 210 -7.70 -20.59 -0.27
CA PRO A 210 -6.32 -21.02 -0.08
C PRO A 210 -5.57 -21.03 -1.42
N VAL A 211 -4.77 -19.99 -1.66
CA VAL A 211 -3.83 -19.85 -2.79
C VAL A 211 -2.85 -21.03 -2.95
N GLY A 212 -2.76 -21.91 -1.95
CA GLY A 212 -1.97 -23.15 -2.03
C GLY A 212 -2.54 -24.22 -2.99
N ALA A 213 -3.85 -24.23 -3.26
CA ALA A 213 -4.45 -25.30 -4.07
C ALA A 213 -4.25 -25.11 -5.59
N LEU A 214 -4.08 -23.87 -6.07
CA LEU A 214 -3.93 -23.60 -7.50
C LEU A 214 -2.50 -23.89 -8.03
N SER A 215 -1.46 -23.73 -7.20
CA SER A 215 -0.07 -24.01 -7.60
C SER A 215 0.23 -25.50 -7.81
N ALA A 216 -0.47 -26.40 -7.13
CA ALA A 216 -0.26 -27.84 -7.27
C ALA A 216 -0.68 -28.37 -8.66
N VAL A 217 -1.72 -27.80 -9.25
CA VAL A 217 -2.23 -28.22 -10.57
C VAL A 217 -1.28 -27.79 -11.70
N ALA A 218 -0.68 -26.61 -11.60
CA ALA A 218 0.28 -26.13 -12.60
C ALA A 218 1.56 -27.00 -12.65
N GLY A 219 2.06 -27.45 -11.50
CA GLY A 219 3.23 -28.34 -11.44
C GLY A 219 3.03 -29.67 -12.15
N VAL A 220 1.84 -30.28 -12.00
CA VAL A 220 1.51 -31.57 -12.65
C VAL A 220 1.45 -31.44 -14.18
N LEU A 221 0.90 -30.34 -14.69
CA LEU A 221 0.80 -30.11 -16.14
C LEU A 221 2.18 -29.88 -16.79
N VAL A 222 3.08 -29.14 -16.13
CA VAL A 222 4.44 -28.91 -16.64
C VAL A 222 5.25 -30.22 -16.66
N ALA A 223 5.15 -31.04 -15.61
CA ALA A 223 5.84 -32.33 -15.56
C ALA A 223 5.34 -33.31 -16.65
N ALA A 224 4.02 -33.38 -16.88
CA ALA A 224 3.43 -34.20 -17.93
C ALA A 224 3.85 -33.73 -19.33
N GLY A 225 3.85 -32.42 -19.58
CA GLY A 225 4.30 -31.82 -20.84
C GLY A 225 5.78 -32.11 -21.13
N GLY A 226 6.65 -31.92 -20.13
CA GLY A 226 8.08 -32.24 -20.25
C GLY A 226 8.33 -33.72 -20.56
N PHE A 227 7.61 -34.63 -19.88
CA PHE A 227 7.75 -36.08 -20.10
C PHE A 227 7.34 -36.51 -21.52
N LEU A 228 6.26 -35.95 -22.07
CA LEU A 228 5.81 -36.25 -23.43
C LEU A 228 6.83 -35.80 -24.50
N VAL A 229 7.45 -34.63 -24.31
CA VAL A 229 8.48 -34.11 -25.24
C VAL A 229 9.72 -34.99 -25.25
N VAL A 230 10.20 -35.42 -24.07
CA VAL A 230 11.36 -36.33 -23.95
C VAL A 230 11.06 -37.68 -24.59
N ARG A 231 9.87 -38.24 -24.37
CA ARG A 231 9.45 -39.50 -24.99
C ARG A 231 9.41 -39.38 -26.52
N ARG A 232 8.92 -38.27 -27.07
CA ARG A 232 8.87 -38.04 -28.53
C ARG A 232 10.26 -37.96 -29.15
N ARG A 233 11.21 -37.29 -28.49
CA ARG A 233 12.61 -37.20 -28.96
C ARG A 233 13.29 -38.57 -28.99
N LYS A 234 13.05 -39.42 -27.98
CA LYS A 234 13.66 -40.75 -27.90
C LYS A 234 13.13 -41.73 -28.96
N ALA A 235 11.89 -41.56 -29.41
CA ALA A 235 11.32 -42.35 -30.50
C ALA A 235 11.88 -41.95 -31.88
N ALA A 236 12.17 -40.67 -32.10
CA ALA A 236 12.76 -40.16 -33.33
C ALA A 236 14.25 -40.53 -33.52
N GLN A 237 14.95 -40.93 -32.45
CA GLN A 237 16.35 -41.35 -32.49
C GLN A 237 16.54 -42.86 -32.73
N ARG A 238 15.45 -43.61 -32.90
CA ARG A 238 15.46 -45.08 -33.04
C ARG A 238 14.86 -45.59 -34.36
N GLY A 239 14.56 -44.69 -35.31
CA GLY A 239 14.22 -45.01 -36.69
C GLY A 239 15.27 -44.45 -37.62
#